data_AF-A0A9W6XAI7-F1
#
_entry.id   AF-A0A9W6XAI7-F1
#
_cell.length_a   1.000
_cell.length_b   1.000
_cell.length_c   1.000
_cell.angle_alpha   90.00
_cell.angle_beta   90.00
_cell.angle_gamma   90.00
#
_symmetry.space_group_name_H-M   'P 1'
#
loop_
_entity.id
_entity.type
_entity.pdbx_description
1 polymer ?
#
loop_
_entity_poly.entity_id
_entity_poly.type
_entity_poly.pdbx_seq_one_letter_code
_entity_poly.pdbx_strand_id
1 'polypeptide(L)'
;MAITKHGYGAIAMVTIGTLYNAVAMILPMWTVNTTVNSALTAEVASTNFKAGLMSFCIDSELTNSSTTLDHCFFYKFGSGYQDLSVINETVWPTYSEYATCEGYSKAGDVSDAERLKYATVLATAAGMDAEQFDKFLDKSCGMMGFMTMTFGGMSMSNGVMAIIAIVGAITCRKGDKKWVGGGFFLAGVATFTAMLSFVLWTVQAGPLGEKDDTSLKTAFFLMIIAMLHYPLAMFMFWKHLNEQNVGKELDDDQTTFVLEGSDSHVKI
;
A
#
# COMPACT_ATOMS: atom_id res chain seq x y z
N MET A 1 19.57 28.21 -14.21
CA MET A 1 18.80 27.69 -13.07
C MET A 1 19.45 26.42 -12.54
N ALA A 2 20.14 26.52 -11.40
CA ALA A 2 20.76 25.39 -10.73
C ALA A 2 19.73 24.68 -9.83
N ILE A 3 19.80 23.35 -9.74
CA ILE A 3 18.94 22.58 -8.84
C ILE A 3 19.44 22.83 -7.41
N THR A 4 18.61 23.37 -6.53
CA THR A 4 18.99 23.57 -5.13
C THR A 4 18.97 22.25 -4.37
N LYS A 5 19.61 22.20 -3.19
CA LYS A 5 19.54 21.03 -2.29
C LYS A 5 18.10 20.60 -2.00
N HIS A 6 17.16 21.53 -1.96
CA HIS A 6 15.75 21.24 -1.75
C HIS A 6 15.09 20.63 -2.98
N GLY A 7 15.55 20.95 -4.20
CA GLY A 7 15.11 20.29 -5.42
C GLY A 7 15.52 18.82 -5.46
N TYR A 8 16.78 18.52 -5.13
CA TYR A 8 17.25 17.13 -4.97
C TYR A 8 16.51 16.41 -3.84
N GLY A 9 16.31 17.09 -2.70
CA GLY A 9 15.55 16.57 -1.57
C GLY A 9 14.11 16.22 -1.94
N ALA A 10 13.42 17.08 -2.69
CA ALA A 10 12.06 16.83 -3.14
C ALA A 10 11.96 15.55 -3.97
N ILE A 11 12.87 15.38 -4.95
CA ILE A 11 12.94 14.18 -5.81
C ILE A 11 13.18 12.94 -4.94
N ALA A 12 14.19 12.98 -4.05
CA ALA A 12 14.51 11.85 -3.19
C ALA A 12 13.32 11.44 -2.32
N MET A 13 12.63 12.40 -1.70
CA MET A 13 11.49 12.11 -0.81
C MET A 13 10.30 11.52 -1.57
N VAL A 14 9.93 12.07 -2.73
CA VAL A 14 8.80 11.51 -3.52
C VAL A 14 9.14 10.12 -4.06
N THR A 15 10.40 9.86 -4.42
CA THR A 15 10.87 8.54 -4.85
C THR A 15 10.83 7.54 -3.72
N ILE A 16 11.39 7.85 -2.55
CA ILE A 16 11.37 6.96 -1.38
C ILE A 16 9.93 6.66 -0.95
N GLY A 17 9.08 7.69 -0.86
CA GLY A 17 7.67 7.51 -0.52
C GLY A 17 6.95 6.57 -1.48
N THR A 18 7.16 6.76 -2.79
CA THR A 18 6.54 5.91 -3.82
C THR A 18 7.05 4.48 -3.80
N LEU A 19 8.36 4.27 -3.60
CA LEU A 19 8.94 2.93 -3.51
C LEU A 19 8.41 2.17 -2.29
N TYR A 20 8.38 2.80 -1.12
CA TYR A 20 7.85 2.16 0.08
C TYR A 20 6.35 1.87 0.00
N ASN A 21 5.59 2.74 -0.67
CA ASN A 21 4.19 2.49 -0.97
C ASN A 21 4.00 1.27 -1.87
N ALA A 22 4.77 1.16 -2.96
CA ALA A 22 4.74 0.01 -3.85
C ALA A 22 5.10 -1.30 -3.11
N VAL A 23 6.15 -1.27 -2.28
CA VAL A 23 6.55 -2.41 -1.46
C VAL A 23 5.46 -2.77 -0.45
N ALA A 24 4.87 -1.78 0.22
CA ALA A 24 3.76 -2.01 1.15
C ALA A 24 2.55 -2.65 0.44
N MET A 25 2.23 -2.23 -0.79
CA MET A 25 1.12 -2.79 -1.54
C MET A 25 1.31 -4.29 -1.87
N ILE A 26 2.54 -4.70 -2.18
CA ILE A 26 2.87 -6.06 -2.62
C ILE A 26 3.09 -7.01 -1.44
N LEU A 27 3.73 -6.54 -0.36
CA LEU A 27 4.09 -7.42 0.75
C LEU A 27 2.87 -7.76 1.62
N PRO A 28 2.58 -9.05 1.87
CA PRO A 28 1.48 -9.49 2.72
C PRO A 28 1.79 -9.33 4.21
N MET A 29 2.59 -8.33 4.61
CA MET A 29 3.06 -8.14 5.99
C MET A 29 2.46 -6.90 6.64
N TRP A 30 1.18 -6.65 6.40
CA TRP A 30 0.47 -5.59 7.09
C TRP A 30 0.02 -6.06 8.47
N THR A 31 -0.56 -7.25 8.53
CA THR A 31 -0.97 -7.93 9.76
C THR A 31 -0.38 -9.35 9.75
N VAL A 32 0.15 -9.82 10.88
CA VAL A 32 0.65 -11.20 11.00
C VAL A 32 0.14 -11.87 12.26
N ASN A 33 0.02 -13.20 12.21
CA ASN A 33 -0.18 -14.07 13.36
C ASN A 33 0.92 -15.14 13.38
N THR A 34 1.54 -15.38 14.53
CA THR A 34 2.50 -16.48 14.72
C THR A 34 2.08 -17.45 15.82
N THR A 35 0.84 -17.33 16.28
CA THR A 35 0.27 -18.14 17.36
C THR A 35 -0.92 -18.91 16.82
N VAL A 36 -0.99 -20.19 17.18
CA VAL A 36 -2.15 -21.02 16.88
C VAL A 36 -3.22 -20.71 17.91
N ASN A 37 -4.45 -20.47 17.45
CA ASN A 37 -5.60 -20.34 18.32
C ASN A 37 -5.70 -21.58 19.24
N SER A 38 -5.94 -21.35 20.54
CA SER A 38 -6.01 -22.42 21.54
C SER A 38 -6.94 -23.58 21.16
N ALA A 39 -8.02 -23.29 20.45
CA ALA A 39 -9.01 -24.28 20.00
C ALA A 39 -8.51 -25.19 18.86
N LEU A 40 -7.41 -24.82 18.18
CA LEU A 40 -6.85 -25.52 17.02
C LEU A 40 -5.50 -26.18 17.28
N THR A 41 -5.03 -26.21 18.53
CA THR A 41 -3.73 -26.78 18.88
C THR A 41 -3.63 -28.30 18.64
N ALA A 42 -4.77 -29.00 18.55
CA ALA A 42 -4.83 -30.42 18.22
C ALA A 42 -4.70 -30.68 16.71
N GLU A 43 -5.04 -29.69 15.89
CA GLU A 43 -5.05 -29.76 14.43
C GLU A 43 -3.82 -29.10 13.80
N VAL A 44 -3.35 -27.99 14.38
CA VAL A 44 -2.25 -27.15 13.86
C VAL A 44 -1.15 -27.03 14.92
N ALA A 45 0.05 -27.47 14.55
CA ALA A 45 1.23 -27.44 15.43
C ALA A 45 1.89 -26.07 15.45
N SER A 46 1.95 -25.40 14.30
CA SER A 46 2.50 -24.04 14.18
C SER A 46 1.86 -23.28 13.02
N THR A 47 1.85 -21.94 13.11
CA THR A 47 1.33 -21.06 12.05
C THR A 47 2.13 -19.77 11.95
N ASN A 48 2.21 -19.23 10.73
CA ASN A 48 2.80 -17.96 10.38
C ASN A 48 1.93 -17.29 9.30
N PHE A 49 0.75 -16.85 9.73
CA PHE A 49 -0.19 -16.13 8.89
C PHE A 49 0.29 -14.70 8.62
N LYS A 50 0.16 -14.25 7.38
CA LYS A 50 0.56 -12.91 6.94
C LYS A 50 -0.50 -12.36 6.00
N ALA A 51 -1.10 -11.21 6.30
CA ALA A 51 -2.07 -10.55 5.43
C ALA A 51 -1.57 -9.17 4.97
N GLY A 52 -1.84 -8.84 3.72
CA GLY A 52 -1.68 -7.50 3.15
C GLY A 52 -2.82 -7.13 2.21
N LEU A 53 -2.62 -6.07 1.43
CA LEU A 53 -3.69 -5.47 0.62
C LEU A 53 -4.21 -6.35 -0.52
N MET A 54 -3.33 -7.14 -1.14
CA MET A 54 -3.66 -7.95 -2.33
C MET A 54 -3.83 -9.44 -2.03
N SER A 55 -3.23 -9.92 -0.95
CA SER A 55 -3.20 -11.33 -0.60
C SER A 55 -3.00 -11.54 0.89
N PHE A 56 -3.21 -12.77 1.33
CA PHE A 56 -2.69 -13.31 2.57
C PHE A 56 -1.91 -14.59 2.27
N CYS A 57 -0.96 -14.93 3.13
CA CYS A 57 -0.19 -16.15 3.06
C CYS A 57 -0.37 -16.94 4.34
N ILE A 58 -0.43 -18.26 4.17
CA ILE A 58 -0.51 -19.24 5.24
C ILE A 58 0.76 -20.07 5.13
N ASP A 59 1.47 -20.18 6.24
CA ASP A 59 2.62 -21.05 6.44
C ASP A 59 2.36 -21.77 7.77
N SER A 60 1.90 -23.01 7.70
CA SER A 60 1.48 -23.79 8.88
C SER A 60 1.83 -25.26 8.78
N GLU A 61 1.99 -25.88 9.94
CA GLU A 61 2.26 -27.31 10.07
C GLU A 61 1.10 -27.97 10.81
N LEU A 62 0.55 -29.04 10.24
CA LEU A 62 -0.55 -29.78 10.85
C LEU A 62 -0.02 -30.76 11.91
N THR A 63 -0.70 -30.89 13.06
CA THR A 63 -0.22 -31.70 14.20
C THR A 63 -0.15 -33.19 13.90
N ASN A 64 -1.11 -33.72 13.12
CA ASN A 64 -1.27 -35.16 12.88
C ASN A 64 -0.73 -35.62 11.52
N SER A 65 -0.05 -34.75 10.79
CA SER A 65 0.55 -35.06 9.50
C SER A 65 1.83 -34.24 9.34
N SER A 66 2.89 -34.80 8.74
CA SER A 66 4.08 -34.02 8.36
C SER A 66 3.82 -33.05 7.19
N THR A 67 2.58 -32.63 7.00
CA THR A 67 2.12 -31.78 5.90
C THR A 67 2.27 -30.33 6.32
N THR A 68 3.09 -29.61 5.55
CA THR A 68 3.25 -28.16 5.66
C THR A 68 2.38 -27.49 4.61
N LEU A 69 1.53 -26.56 5.03
CA LEU A 69 0.74 -25.71 4.15
C LEU A 69 1.48 -24.39 3.98
N ASP A 70 2.05 -24.15 2.81
CA ASP A 70 2.76 -22.90 2.47
C ASP A 70 2.20 -22.34 1.17
N HIS A 71 1.29 -21.38 1.28
CA HIS A 71 0.67 -20.78 0.10
C HIS A 71 0.18 -19.34 0.33
N CYS A 72 0.27 -18.54 -0.74
CA CYS A 72 -0.25 -17.18 -0.77
C CYS A 72 -1.53 -17.10 -1.62
N PHE A 73 -2.62 -16.75 -0.97
CA PHE A 73 -3.95 -16.58 -1.55
C PHE A 73 -4.17 -15.12 -1.92
N PHE A 74 -4.29 -14.85 -3.21
CA PHE A 74 -4.70 -13.54 -3.70
C PHE A 74 -6.22 -13.39 -3.61
N TYR A 75 -6.69 -12.25 -3.08
CA TYR A 75 -8.12 -12.01 -2.91
C TYR A 75 -8.89 -12.10 -4.24
N LYS A 76 -8.32 -11.56 -5.31
CA LYS A 76 -8.99 -11.39 -6.61
C LYS A 76 -8.32 -12.11 -7.77
N PHE A 77 -7.19 -12.77 -7.52
CA PHE A 77 -6.48 -13.53 -8.54
C PHE A 77 -6.53 -15.01 -8.17
N GLY A 78 -6.84 -15.87 -9.16
CA GLY A 78 -6.82 -17.31 -8.97
C GLY A 78 -5.43 -17.76 -8.56
N SER A 79 -5.35 -18.54 -7.49
CA SER A 79 -4.08 -19.05 -6.96
C SER A 79 -4.14 -20.55 -6.66
N GLY A 80 -5.07 -21.27 -7.32
CA GLY A 80 -5.49 -22.63 -6.99
C GLY A 80 -4.46 -23.49 -6.24
N TYR A 81 -4.87 -23.96 -5.06
CA TYR A 81 -4.01 -24.69 -4.14
C TYR A 81 -4.74 -25.90 -3.62
N GLN A 82 -4.37 -27.11 -4.05
CA GLN A 82 -5.16 -28.32 -3.75
C GLN A 82 -4.88 -28.89 -2.36
N ASP A 83 -3.70 -28.64 -1.77
CA ASP A 83 -3.25 -29.32 -0.54
C ASP A 83 -4.14 -29.03 0.69
N LEU A 84 -4.92 -27.94 0.64
CA LEU A 84 -5.97 -27.63 1.62
C LEU A 84 -7.12 -28.66 1.65
N SER A 85 -7.23 -29.55 0.65
CA SER A 85 -8.19 -30.66 0.67
C SER A 85 -7.96 -31.62 1.84
N VAL A 86 -6.76 -31.63 2.43
CA VAL A 86 -6.46 -32.42 3.64
C VAL A 86 -7.25 -31.96 4.86
N ILE A 87 -7.65 -30.67 4.89
CA ILE A 87 -8.50 -30.11 5.95
C ILE A 87 -9.97 -30.37 5.66
N ASN A 88 -10.40 -30.23 4.39
CA ASN A 88 -11.77 -30.53 4.00
C ASN A 88 -11.86 -31.03 2.55
N GLU A 89 -12.22 -32.30 2.39
CA GLU A 89 -12.26 -32.99 1.09
C GLU A 89 -13.48 -32.63 0.23
N THR A 90 -14.45 -31.87 0.75
CA THR A 90 -15.71 -31.57 0.05
C THR A 90 -15.79 -30.10 -0.37
N VAL A 91 -15.61 -29.20 0.60
CA VAL A 91 -15.76 -27.75 0.41
C VAL A 91 -14.59 -27.22 -0.39
N TRP A 92 -13.36 -27.60 -0.04
CA TRP A 92 -12.18 -27.02 -0.64
C TRP A 92 -12.05 -27.33 -2.14
N PRO A 93 -12.17 -28.59 -2.61
CA PRO A 93 -12.08 -28.90 -4.04
C PRO A 93 -13.13 -28.14 -4.89
N THR A 94 -14.32 -27.89 -4.32
CA THR A 94 -15.41 -27.18 -5.00
C THR A 94 -15.08 -25.72 -5.30
N TYR A 95 -14.32 -25.05 -4.43
CA TYR A 95 -14.07 -23.60 -4.52
C TYR A 95 -12.60 -23.23 -4.78
N SER A 96 -11.67 -24.18 -4.67
CA SER A 96 -10.22 -23.98 -4.78
C SER A 96 -9.74 -23.45 -6.13
N GLU A 97 -10.51 -23.65 -7.20
CA GLU A 97 -10.18 -23.15 -8.54
C GLU A 97 -10.37 -21.63 -8.68
N TYR A 98 -11.15 -21.02 -7.80
CA TYR A 98 -11.47 -19.59 -7.84
C TYR A 98 -10.46 -18.74 -7.06
N ALA A 99 -10.41 -17.45 -7.37
CA ALA A 99 -9.80 -16.48 -6.46
C ALA A 99 -10.51 -16.51 -5.10
N THR A 100 -9.82 -16.18 -4.01
CA THR A 100 -10.39 -16.34 -2.66
C THR A 100 -11.73 -15.65 -2.49
N CYS A 101 -11.87 -14.41 -2.98
CA CYS A 101 -13.12 -13.67 -2.86
C CYS A 101 -14.22 -14.16 -3.80
N GLU A 102 -13.86 -14.74 -4.94
CA GLU A 102 -14.83 -15.39 -5.81
C GLU A 102 -15.32 -16.70 -5.20
N GLY A 103 -14.41 -17.53 -4.67
CA GLY A 103 -14.76 -18.76 -3.93
C GLY A 103 -15.63 -18.46 -2.72
N TYR A 104 -15.26 -17.46 -1.92
CA TYR A 104 -16.03 -16.97 -0.78
C TYR A 104 -17.44 -16.48 -1.19
N SER A 105 -17.54 -15.72 -2.28
CA SER A 105 -18.83 -15.25 -2.80
C SER A 105 -19.71 -16.40 -3.29
N LYS A 106 -19.14 -17.34 -4.07
CA LYS A 106 -19.89 -18.50 -4.59
C LYS A 106 -20.37 -19.44 -3.48
N ALA A 107 -19.58 -19.61 -2.42
CA ALA A 107 -20.04 -20.32 -1.22
C ALA A 107 -21.20 -19.55 -0.54
N GLY A 108 -21.11 -18.22 -0.48
CA GLY A 108 -22.19 -17.36 0.01
C GLY A 108 -23.48 -17.43 -0.80
N ASP A 109 -23.40 -17.60 -2.12
CA ASP A 109 -24.56 -17.77 -3.00
C ASP A 109 -25.34 -19.06 -2.70
N VAL A 110 -24.69 -20.07 -2.09
CA VAL A 110 -25.34 -21.29 -1.61
C VAL A 110 -26.02 -21.03 -0.26
N SER A 111 -25.27 -20.57 0.74
CA SER A 111 -25.79 -20.14 2.04
C SER A 111 -24.70 -19.50 2.90
N ASP A 112 -25.08 -18.72 3.92
CA ASP A 112 -24.14 -18.21 4.94
C ASP A 112 -23.38 -19.35 5.66
N ALA A 113 -24.03 -20.51 5.84
CA ALA A 113 -23.39 -21.68 6.46
C ALA A 113 -22.31 -22.29 5.56
N GLU A 114 -22.52 -22.32 4.24
CA GLU A 114 -21.53 -22.82 3.29
C GLU A 114 -20.34 -21.87 3.16
N ARG A 115 -20.60 -20.56 3.18
CA ARG A 115 -19.56 -19.52 3.26
C ARG A 115 -18.69 -19.68 4.50
N LEU A 116 -19.31 -19.88 5.66
CA LEU A 116 -18.58 -20.11 6.91
C LEU A 116 -17.73 -21.39 6.84
N LYS A 117 -18.19 -22.47 6.19
CA LYS A 117 -17.34 -23.66 5.99
C LYS A 117 -16.13 -23.34 5.12
N TYR A 118 -16.29 -22.58 4.04
CA TYR A 118 -15.18 -22.15 3.20
C TYR A 118 -14.17 -21.32 4.02
N ALA A 119 -14.64 -20.34 4.78
CA ALA A 119 -13.80 -19.55 5.68
C ALA A 119 -13.13 -20.41 6.76
N THR A 120 -13.83 -21.42 7.29
CA THR A 120 -13.31 -22.34 8.31
C THR A 120 -12.12 -23.14 7.79
N VAL A 121 -12.12 -23.58 6.52
CA VAL A 121 -10.96 -24.27 5.93
C VAL A 121 -9.73 -23.38 5.93
N LEU A 122 -9.87 -22.13 5.47
CA LEU A 122 -8.78 -21.16 5.45
C LEU A 122 -8.32 -20.77 6.85
N ALA A 123 -9.26 -20.56 7.77
CA ALA A 123 -8.98 -20.24 9.17
C ALA A 123 -8.24 -21.38 9.87
N THR A 124 -8.67 -22.62 9.63
CA THR A 124 -8.00 -23.82 10.16
C THR A 124 -6.57 -23.89 9.67
N ALA A 125 -6.36 -23.72 8.36
CA ALA A 125 -5.01 -23.69 7.81
C ALA A 125 -4.17 -22.54 8.36
N ALA A 126 -4.77 -21.37 8.60
CA ALA A 126 -4.10 -20.23 9.23
C ALA A 126 -3.92 -20.38 10.76
N GLY A 127 -4.50 -21.40 11.39
CA GLY A 127 -4.51 -21.56 12.85
C GLY A 127 -5.30 -20.47 13.58
N MET A 128 -6.39 -19.97 12.98
CA MET A 128 -7.18 -18.82 13.46
C MET A 128 -8.63 -19.18 13.75
N ASP A 129 -9.32 -18.32 14.52
CA ASP A 129 -10.76 -18.49 14.79
C ASP A 129 -11.58 -18.31 13.49
N ALA A 130 -12.44 -19.30 13.19
CA ALA A 130 -13.21 -19.33 11.96
C ALA A 130 -14.19 -18.16 11.81
N GLU A 131 -14.82 -17.72 12.89
CA GLU A 131 -15.78 -16.60 12.83
C GLU A 131 -15.07 -15.26 12.61
N GLN A 132 -13.91 -15.07 13.24
CA GLN A 132 -13.11 -13.85 13.03
C GLN A 132 -12.49 -13.81 11.64
N PHE A 133 -12.04 -14.97 11.13
CA PHE A 133 -11.54 -15.08 9.78
C PHE A 133 -12.64 -14.84 8.73
N ASP A 134 -13.86 -15.37 8.95
CA ASP A 134 -15.02 -15.10 8.09
C ASP A 134 -15.34 -13.60 8.03
N LYS A 135 -15.40 -12.91 9.18
CA LYS A 135 -15.59 -11.44 9.22
C LYS A 135 -14.47 -10.68 8.50
N PHE A 136 -13.24 -11.16 8.61
CA PHE A 136 -12.10 -10.58 7.88
C PHE A 136 -12.24 -10.77 6.37
N LEU A 137 -12.63 -11.96 5.91
CA LEU A 137 -12.88 -12.24 4.51
C LEU A 137 -14.08 -11.43 3.99
N ASP A 138 -15.16 -11.32 4.75
CA ASP A 138 -16.32 -10.50 4.39
C ASP A 138 -15.91 -9.05 4.09
N LYS A 139 -15.10 -8.44 4.97
CA LYS A 139 -14.57 -7.09 4.76
C LYS A 139 -13.58 -7.04 3.58
N SER A 140 -12.69 -8.02 3.47
CA SER A 140 -11.63 -8.05 2.44
C SER A 140 -12.18 -8.28 1.03
N CYS A 141 -13.24 -9.07 0.93
CA CYS A 141 -13.90 -9.41 -0.33
C CYS A 141 -15.03 -8.46 -0.70
N GLY A 142 -15.58 -7.74 0.30
CA GLY A 142 -16.57 -6.70 0.09
C GLY A 142 -15.99 -5.36 -0.37
N MET A 143 -16.82 -4.33 -0.23
CA MET A 143 -16.48 -2.96 -0.62
C MET A 143 -15.26 -2.41 0.12
N MET A 144 -15.05 -2.81 1.37
CA MET A 144 -13.95 -2.31 2.20
C MET A 144 -12.59 -2.71 1.61
N GLY A 145 -12.35 -4.00 1.38
CA GLY A 145 -11.10 -4.46 0.78
C GLY A 145 -10.90 -3.98 -0.66
N PHE A 146 -11.99 -3.85 -1.44
CA PHE A 146 -11.92 -3.19 -2.75
C PHE A 146 -11.36 -1.76 -2.64
N MET A 147 -11.89 -0.97 -1.70
CA MET A 147 -11.47 0.41 -1.49
C MET A 147 -10.05 0.50 -0.92
N THR A 148 -9.69 -0.35 0.05
CA THR A 148 -8.33 -0.40 0.63
C THR A 148 -7.28 -0.63 -0.46
N MET A 149 -7.51 -1.62 -1.33
CA MET A 149 -6.63 -1.96 -2.44
C MET A 149 -6.59 -0.85 -3.50
N THR A 150 -7.75 -0.29 -3.85
CA THR A 150 -7.86 0.78 -4.86
C THR A 150 -7.12 2.04 -4.40
N PHE A 151 -7.29 2.46 -3.16
CA PHE A 151 -6.59 3.62 -2.62
C PHE A 151 -5.08 3.39 -2.50
N GLY A 152 -4.65 2.18 -2.13
CA GLY A 152 -3.22 1.81 -2.19
C GLY A 152 -2.65 1.95 -3.60
N GLY A 153 -3.33 1.40 -4.60
CA GLY A 153 -2.92 1.48 -6.01
C GLY A 153 -2.97 2.89 -6.60
N MET A 154 -3.98 3.69 -6.24
CA MET A 154 -4.05 5.11 -6.60
C MET A 154 -2.89 5.89 -5.99
N SER A 155 -2.52 5.60 -4.75
CA SER A 155 -1.43 6.29 -4.09
C SER A 155 -0.10 6.02 -4.79
N MET A 156 0.20 4.75 -5.09
CA MET A 156 1.39 4.35 -5.83
C MET A 156 1.45 5.01 -7.22
N SER A 157 0.38 4.92 -8.02
CA SER A 157 0.35 5.47 -9.38
C SER A 157 0.47 6.99 -9.41
N ASN A 158 -0.23 7.70 -8.51
CA ASN A 158 -0.07 9.16 -8.37
C ASN A 158 1.33 9.54 -7.87
N GLY A 159 1.95 8.72 -7.00
CA GLY A 159 3.34 8.90 -6.58
C GLY A 159 4.31 8.87 -7.77
N VAL A 160 4.17 7.89 -8.66
CA VAL A 160 4.98 7.80 -9.89
C VAL A 160 4.78 9.02 -10.78
N MET A 161 3.53 9.43 -10.98
CA MET A 161 3.22 10.63 -11.77
C MET A 161 3.75 11.91 -11.11
N ALA A 162 3.74 11.99 -9.79
CA ALA A 162 4.32 13.10 -9.04
C ALA A 162 5.85 13.18 -9.22
N ILE A 163 6.55 12.05 -9.23
CA ILE A 163 7.99 12.00 -9.56
C ILE A 163 8.23 12.63 -10.93
N ILE A 164 7.50 12.17 -11.95
CA ILE A 164 7.64 12.68 -13.32
C ILE A 164 7.37 14.19 -13.36
N ALA A 165 6.28 14.64 -12.72
CA ALA A 165 5.90 16.04 -12.69
C ALA A 165 6.94 16.93 -11.99
N ILE A 166 7.44 16.53 -10.82
CA ILE A 166 8.44 17.27 -10.05
C ILE A 166 9.78 17.29 -10.79
N VAL A 167 10.25 16.15 -11.30
CA VAL A 167 11.49 16.08 -12.09
C VAL A 167 11.39 16.95 -13.33
N GLY A 168 10.25 16.89 -14.05
CA GLY A 168 10.00 17.72 -15.22
C GLY A 168 9.98 19.22 -14.88
N ALA A 169 9.34 19.60 -13.77
CA ALA A 169 9.29 20.99 -13.30
C ALA A 169 10.68 21.54 -12.92
N ILE A 170 11.56 20.70 -12.37
CA ILE A 170 12.92 21.09 -11.94
C ILE A 170 13.90 21.14 -13.12
N THR A 171 13.82 20.16 -14.03
CA THR A 171 14.86 19.94 -15.06
C THR A 171 14.46 20.52 -16.43
N CYS A 172 13.47 19.89 -17.09
CA CYS A 172 13.14 20.12 -18.49
C CYS A 172 12.19 21.30 -18.73
N ARG A 173 11.33 21.63 -17.76
CA ARG A 173 10.25 22.61 -17.87
C ARG A 173 10.30 23.59 -16.68
N LYS A 174 11.51 24.06 -16.36
CA LYS A 174 11.89 24.94 -15.24
C LYS A 174 10.78 25.90 -14.78
N GLY A 175 9.99 25.49 -13.79
CA GLY A 175 8.94 26.31 -13.18
C GLY A 175 7.68 26.51 -14.03
N ASP A 176 7.44 25.69 -15.05
CA ASP A 176 6.19 25.68 -15.79
C ASP A 176 5.02 25.39 -14.84
N LYS A 177 4.02 26.28 -14.85
CA LYS A 177 2.90 26.26 -13.91
C LYS A 177 2.12 24.94 -13.93
N LYS A 178 2.02 24.26 -15.08
CA LYS A 178 1.31 22.99 -15.19
C LYS A 178 2.08 21.86 -14.52
N TRP A 179 3.40 21.81 -14.71
CA TRP A 179 4.26 20.78 -14.10
C TRP A 179 4.39 20.99 -12.59
N VAL A 180 4.52 22.24 -12.15
CA VAL A 180 4.53 22.61 -10.73
C VAL A 180 3.20 22.25 -10.07
N GLY A 181 2.07 22.70 -10.63
CA GLY A 181 0.75 22.39 -10.11
C GLY A 181 0.44 20.90 -10.11
N GLY A 182 0.81 20.20 -11.18
CA GLY A 182 0.69 18.74 -11.29
C GLY A 182 1.49 18.01 -10.21
N GLY A 183 2.73 18.43 -9.95
CA GLY A 183 3.57 17.83 -8.91
C GLY A 183 2.94 17.92 -7.51
N PHE A 184 2.43 19.09 -7.13
CA PHE A 184 1.71 19.25 -5.85
C PHE A 184 0.41 18.46 -5.80
N PHE A 185 -0.41 18.54 -6.84
CA PHE A 185 -1.70 17.85 -6.88
C PHE A 185 -1.52 16.33 -6.76
N LEU A 186 -0.63 15.75 -7.58
CA LEU A 186 -0.39 14.31 -7.61
C LEU A 186 0.23 13.80 -6.30
N ALA A 187 1.21 14.52 -5.73
CA ALA A 187 1.78 14.16 -4.43
C ALA A 187 0.74 14.29 -3.29
N GLY A 188 -0.14 15.30 -3.36
CA GLY A 188 -1.24 15.48 -2.42
C GLY A 188 -2.25 14.34 -2.49
N VAL A 189 -2.70 13.98 -3.70
CA VAL A 189 -3.60 12.83 -3.92
C VAL A 189 -2.94 11.53 -3.47
N ALA A 190 -1.65 11.33 -3.76
CA ALA A 190 -0.90 10.17 -3.31
C ALA A 190 -0.91 10.06 -1.77
N THR A 191 -0.62 11.16 -1.07
CA THR A 191 -0.68 11.21 0.40
C THR A 191 -2.06 10.82 0.93
N PHE A 192 -3.11 11.45 0.39
CA PHE A 192 -4.47 11.27 0.87
C PHE A 192 -4.98 9.84 0.65
N THR A 193 -4.71 9.26 -0.52
CA THR A 193 -5.10 7.88 -0.83
C THR A 193 -4.29 6.85 -0.03
N ALA A 194 -3.00 7.09 0.25
CA ALA A 194 -2.24 6.24 1.17
C ALA A 194 -2.86 6.24 2.58
N MET A 195 -3.26 7.42 3.07
CA MET A 195 -3.93 7.58 4.36
C MET A 195 -5.28 6.85 4.41
N LEU A 196 -6.08 6.93 3.35
CA LEU A 196 -7.33 6.18 3.29
C LEU A 196 -7.08 4.66 3.26
N SER A 197 -6.11 4.19 2.48
CA SER A 197 -5.73 2.76 2.47
C SER A 197 -5.31 2.29 3.86
N PHE A 198 -4.50 3.08 4.56
CA PHE A 198 -4.10 2.83 5.94
C PHE A 198 -5.28 2.71 6.91
N VAL A 199 -6.20 3.68 6.90
CA VAL A 199 -7.37 3.68 7.79
C VAL A 199 -8.32 2.53 7.47
N LEU A 200 -8.55 2.24 6.19
CA LEU A 200 -9.43 1.13 5.81
C LEU A 200 -8.82 -0.23 6.20
N TRP A 201 -7.50 -0.38 6.14
CA TRP A 201 -6.84 -1.61 6.58
C TRP A 201 -7.10 -1.92 8.05
N THR A 202 -7.05 -0.92 8.94
CA THR A 202 -7.28 -1.17 10.38
C THR A 202 -8.70 -1.66 10.65
N VAL A 203 -9.68 -1.19 9.88
CA VAL A 203 -11.07 -1.67 9.98
C VAL A 203 -11.24 -3.04 9.33
N GLN A 204 -10.56 -3.28 8.20
CA GLN A 204 -10.57 -4.55 7.47
C GLN A 204 -9.95 -5.67 8.31
N ALA A 205 -8.76 -5.46 8.87
CA ALA A 205 -8.00 -6.44 9.65
C ALA A 205 -8.45 -6.54 11.12
N GLY A 206 -9.24 -5.59 11.63
CA GLY A 206 -9.69 -5.54 13.02
C GLY A 206 -10.24 -6.86 13.59
N PRO A 207 -11.10 -7.62 12.88
CA PRO A 207 -11.63 -8.89 13.38
C PRO A 207 -10.55 -9.90 13.77
N LEU A 208 -9.43 -9.92 13.04
CA LEU A 208 -8.32 -10.84 13.29
C LEU A 208 -7.64 -10.62 14.65
N GLY A 209 -7.81 -9.45 15.28
CA GLY A 209 -7.20 -9.15 16.59
C GLY A 209 -8.08 -9.47 17.80
N GLU A 210 -9.34 -9.88 17.60
CA GLU A 210 -10.28 -10.07 18.72
C GLU A 210 -10.05 -11.37 19.50
N LYS A 211 -9.74 -12.46 18.79
CA LYS A 211 -9.55 -13.79 19.37
C LYS A 211 -8.20 -14.43 18.99
N ASP A 212 -7.44 -13.79 18.12
CA ASP A 212 -6.14 -14.26 17.66
C ASP A 212 -5.09 -13.17 17.91
N ASP A 213 -3.85 -13.57 18.25
CA ASP A 213 -2.76 -12.62 18.57
C ASP A 213 -2.14 -12.02 17.30
N THR A 214 -2.95 -11.22 16.57
CA THR A 214 -2.46 -10.52 15.39
C THR A 214 -1.76 -9.21 15.71
N SER A 215 -0.69 -8.94 14.97
CA SER A 215 0.11 -7.73 15.13
C SER A 215 0.40 -7.03 13.81
N LEU A 216 0.47 -5.70 13.86
CA LEU A 216 0.85 -4.87 12.71
C LEU A 216 2.35 -5.00 12.44
N LYS A 217 2.74 -5.12 11.17
CA LYS A 217 4.14 -5.40 10.78
C LYS A 217 4.65 -4.49 9.67
N THR A 218 5.80 -4.87 9.10
CA THR A 218 6.67 -4.09 8.22
C THR A 218 5.92 -3.32 7.13
N ALA A 219 5.00 -3.95 6.40
CA ALA A 219 4.31 -3.28 5.29
C ALA A 219 3.38 -2.14 5.78
N PHE A 220 2.77 -2.32 6.95
CA PHE A 220 1.96 -1.29 7.60
C PHE A 220 2.82 -0.06 7.97
N PHE A 221 4.00 -0.28 8.54
CA PHE A 221 4.92 0.82 8.88
C PHE A 221 5.54 1.48 7.64
N LEU A 222 5.83 0.72 6.59
CA LEU A 222 6.28 1.28 5.30
C LEU A 222 5.24 2.22 4.70
N MET A 223 3.94 1.91 4.84
CA MET A 223 2.87 2.83 4.43
C MET A 223 2.90 4.13 5.24
N ILE A 224 3.13 4.08 6.55
CA ILE A 224 3.29 5.29 7.38
C ILE A 224 4.46 6.14 6.91
N ILE A 225 5.59 5.51 6.64
CA ILE A 225 6.77 6.21 6.12
C ILE A 225 6.44 6.86 4.77
N ALA A 226 5.78 6.14 3.86
CA ALA A 226 5.35 6.68 2.57
C ALA A 226 4.41 7.91 2.73
N MET A 227 3.43 7.82 3.62
CA MET A 227 2.50 8.91 3.93
C MET A 227 3.22 10.19 4.40
N LEU A 228 4.33 10.08 5.14
CA LEU A 228 5.10 11.23 5.61
C LEU A 228 6.04 11.81 4.54
N HIS A 229 6.51 10.98 3.62
CA HIS A 229 7.46 11.40 2.58
C HIS A 229 6.80 12.26 1.50
N TYR A 230 5.54 12.03 1.15
CA TYR A 230 4.85 12.84 0.14
C TYR A 230 4.67 14.33 0.59
N PRO A 231 4.19 14.65 1.80
CA PRO A 231 4.18 16.02 2.31
C PRO A 231 5.56 16.66 2.41
N LEU A 232 6.55 15.88 2.84
CA LEU A 232 7.93 16.36 2.92
C LEU A 232 8.49 16.70 1.54
N ALA A 233 8.18 15.88 0.53
CA ALA A 233 8.54 16.15 -0.86
C ALA A 233 7.88 17.45 -1.37
N MET A 234 6.59 17.65 -1.09
CA MET A 234 5.89 18.89 -1.43
C MET A 234 6.52 20.11 -0.76
N PHE A 235 6.84 20.02 0.53
CA PHE A 235 7.50 21.11 1.26
C PHE A 235 8.86 21.45 0.67
N MET A 236 9.70 20.45 0.39
CA MET A 236 11.00 20.65 -0.24
C MET A 236 10.88 21.21 -1.65
N PHE A 237 9.88 20.76 -2.41
CA PHE A 237 9.62 21.26 -3.75
C PHE A 237 9.19 22.73 -3.73
N TRP A 238 8.28 23.10 -2.83
CA TRP A 238 7.89 24.49 -2.59
C TRP A 238 9.09 25.36 -2.23
N LYS A 239 9.95 24.90 -1.32
CA LYS A 239 11.15 25.63 -0.92
C LYS A 239 12.13 25.82 -2.07
N HIS A 240 12.32 24.79 -2.90
CA HIS A 240 13.11 24.90 -4.12
C HIS A 240 12.57 25.99 -5.05
N LEU A 241 11.26 25.99 -5.31
CA LEU A 241 10.64 27.00 -6.18
C LEU A 241 10.78 28.42 -5.62
N ASN A 242 10.67 28.60 -4.31
CA ASN A 242 10.85 29.90 -3.67
C ASN A 242 12.29 30.41 -3.81
N GLU A 243 13.29 29.55 -3.59
CA GLU A 243 14.71 29.89 -3.81
C GLU A 243 14.99 30.28 -5.27
N GLN A 244 14.31 29.66 -6.23
CA GLN A 244 14.42 30.02 -7.64
C GLN A 244 13.80 31.37 -7.98
N ASN A 245 12.69 31.73 -7.34
CA ASN A 245 12.04 33.02 -7.58
C ASN A 245 12.89 34.16 -7.00
N VAL A 246 13.39 34.01 -5.77
CA VAL A 246 14.29 35.00 -5.14
C VAL A 246 15.58 35.16 -5.96
N GLY A 247 16.16 34.07 -6.46
CA GLY A 247 17.35 34.14 -7.32
C GLY A 247 17.10 34.87 -8.64
N LYS A 248 15.92 34.70 -9.25
CA LYS A 248 15.55 35.43 -10.48
C LYS A 248 15.37 36.92 -10.22
N GLU A 249 14.71 37.31 -9.14
CA GLU A 249 14.53 38.73 -8.80
C GLU A 249 15.87 39.43 -8.61
N LEU A 250 16.83 38.78 -7.94
CA LEU A 250 18.19 39.32 -7.77
C LEU A 250 18.98 39.45 -9.09
N ASP A 251 18.89 38.45 -9.98
CA ASP A 251 19.54 38.50 -11.29
C ASP A 251 18.92 39.59 -12.19
N ASP A 252 17.60 39.75 -12.16
CA ASP A 252 16.88 40.77 -12.93
C ASP A 252 17.18 42.20 -12.41
N ASP A 253 17.27 42.39 -11.09
CA ASP A 253 17.68 43.66 -10.48
C ASP A 253 19.13 44.03 -10.82
N GLN A 254 20.05 43.04 -10.75
CA GLN A 254 21.45 43.27 -11.05
C GLN A 254 21.68 43.59 -12.54
N THR A 255 20.95 42.94 -13.44
CA THR A 255 21.00 43.24 -14.88
C THR A 255 20.39 44.60 -15.22
N THR A 256 19.32 45.00 -14.53
CA THR A 256 18.73 46.34 -14.66
C THR A 256 19.71 47.43 -14.23
N PHE A 257 20.41 47.25 -13.10
CA PHE A 257 21.42 48.21 -12.63
C PHE A 257 22.62 48.35 -13.59
N VAL A 258 23.06 47.25 -14.21
CA VAL A 258 24.13 47.27 -15.22
C VAL A 258 23.71 48.03 -16.47
N LEU A 259 22.44 47.92 -16.88
CA LEU A 259 21.90 48.65 -18.03
C LEU A 259 21.77 50.16 -17.76
N GLU A 260 21.29 50.57 -16.58
CA GLU A 260 21.25 52.00 -16.19
C GLU A 260 22.66 52.60 -16.03
N GLY A 261 23.62 51.83 -15.53
CA GLY A 261 25.03 52.22 -15.46
C GLY A 261 25.68 52.39 -16.84
N SER A 262 25.22 51.67 -17.86
CA SER A 262 25.73 51.79 -19.23
C SER A 262 25.13 52.99 -19.98
N ASP A 263 23.85 53.33 -19.73
CA ASP A 263 23.20 54.49 -20.36
C ASP A 263 23.69 55.83 -19.79
N SER A 264 24.21 55.84 -18.57
CA SER A 264 24.80 57.05 -17.95
C SER A 264 26.21 57.38 -18.46
N HIS A 265 26.84 56.50 -19.24
CA HIS A 265 28.16 56.73 -19.85
C HIS A 265 28.12 57.17 -21.33
N VAL A 266 26.94 57.32 -21.95
CA VAL A 266 26.77 57.83 -23.33
C VAL A 266 26.10 59.21 -23.31
N LYS A 267 26.70 60.16 -22.59
CA LYS A 267 26.47 61.61 -22.78
C LYS A 267 27.79 62.35 -22.57
N ILE A 268 28.59 62.41 -23.63
CA ILE A 268 29.56 63.49 -23.86
C ILE A 268 29.40 63.92 -25.32
#